data_AF-A0A354A0L7-F1
#
_entry.id   AF-A0A354A0L7-F1
#
_cell.length_a   1.000
_cell.length_b   1.000
_cell.length_c   1.000
_cell.angle_alpha   90.00
_cell.angle_beta   90.00
_cell.angle_gamma   90.00
#
_symmetry.space_group_name_H-M   'P 1'
#
loop_
_entity.id
_entity.type
_entity.pdbx_description
1 polymer ?
#
loop_
_entity_poly.entity_id
_entity_poly.type
_entity_poly.pdbx_seq_one_letter_code
_entity_poly.pdbx_strand_id
1 'polypeptide(L)'
;MFLNILLAENMHLAHNNKHGIWIISDGLPVNLDLSNICKESISGQITEYRISELGRYLLNPNPITLEEKVIGCKVKYRKPSTGMIKRSLKKIIPGGRNSPDGDHPHIEEIITTSKIGAPTFKDEDLNAHFIKINEQLKPYDPVQKKLSGLDREKVEDIKALCEDIGRTRYQLNLQGSISDKINFVANSLSKKTKVIANKAYLLNGLFEMRGFNFKGFYDKSSYRLIKFSQNNQLRYCVLNTNYQFEYWINENILINYMHLFEQCIQSDPALREALLLCVIGEAKPLKLFFANRLGKDYSDKHLPTAYRDVCNTHNISQHEKDTLAETLNKCQNIISFNFVPLSGPEKHKLCTNISVMHDFKALEPIKGHLPQVYSEINKKALVSDAGKLYLLDSIRGYQNV
;
A
#
# COMPACT_ATOMS: atom_id res chain seq x y z
N MET A 1 -6.79 5.14 -51.88
CA MET A 1 -7.07 3.75 -51.44
C MET A 1 -5.85 3.11 -50.75
N PHE A 2 -5.02 3.88 -50.03
CA PHE A 2 -3.81 3.40 -49.33
C PHE A 2 -3.66 4.00 -47.91
N LEU A 3 -4.71 4.62 -47.37
CA LEU A 3 -4.71 5.23 -46.03
C LEU A 3 -5.54 4.47 -44.98
N ASN A 4 -6.24 3.39 -45.38
CA ASN A 4 -7.12 2.62 -44.49
C ASN A 4 -6.50 1.29 -44.02
N ILE A 5 -5.26 0.97 -44.40
CA ILE A 5 -4.59 -0.28 -43.99
C ILE A 5 -3.68 -0.06 -42.77
N LEU A 6 -3.10 1.13 -42.58
CA LEU A 6 -2.26 1.44 -41.41
C LEU A 6 -3.03 1.81 -40.13
N LEU A 7 -4.32 2.11 -40.22
CA LEU A 7 -5.19 2.32 -39.06
C LEU A 7 -5.84 1.03 -38.55
N ALA A 8 -5.78 -0.06 -39.33
CA ALA A 8 -6.31 -1.37 -38.94
C ALA A 8 -5.26 -2.27 -38.27
N GLU A 9 -3.97 -2.10 -38.57
CA GLU A 9 -2.89 -2.88 -37.94
C GLU A 9 -2.50 -2.41 -36.53
N ASN A 10 -2.89 -1.19 -36.13
CA ASN A 10 -2.72 -0.69 -34.75
C ASN A 10 -3.82 -1.16 -33.77
N MET A 11 -4.77 -1.99 -34.23
CA MET A 11 -5.79 -2.64 -33.39
C MET A 11 -5.48 -4.11 -33.06
N HIS A 12 -4.31 -4.63 -33.46
CA HIS A 12 -3.94 -6.03 -33.30
C HIS A 12 -2.73 -6.28 -32.40
N LEU A 13 -2.70 -5.66 -31.21
CA LEU A 13 -2.06 -6.25 -30.03
C LEU A 13 -3.02 -6.09 -28.86
N ALA A 14 -4.15 -6.80 -28.99
CA ALA A 14 -5.01 -7.12 -27.86
C ALA A 14 -4.13 -7.82 -26.83
N HIS A 15 -3.82 -7.09 -25.76
CA HIS A 15 -3.42 -7.70 -24.50
C HIS A 15 -4.52 -8.74 -24.20
N ASN A 16 -4.18 -10.01 -24.11
CA ASN A 16 -5.10 -11.10 -23.77
C ASN A 16 -5.55 -11.02 -22.29
N ASN A 17 -5.74 -9.81 -21.75
CA ASN A 17 -6.33 -9.60 -20.44
C ASN A 17 -7.85 -9.76 -20.58
N LYS A 18 -8.31 -11.00 -20.55
CA LYS A 18 -9.73 -11.37 -20.47
C LYS A 18 -10.39 -10.92 -19.16
N HIS A 19 -9.68 -10.20 -18.28
CA HIS A 19 -10.06 -10.04 -16.87
C HIS A 19 -9.87 -8.63 -16.31
N GLY A 20 -10.28 -7.58 -17.02
CA GLY A 20 -10.75 -6.29 -16.49
C GLY A 20 -9.84 -5.42 -15.60
N ILE A 21 -8.78 -5.92 -14.95
CA ILE A 21 -7.81 -5.17 -14.16
C ILE A 21 -6.38 -5.59 -14.51
N TRP A 22 -5.50 -4.61 -14.64
CA TRP A 22 -4.09 -4.78 -15.00
C TRP A 22 -3.29 -3.56 -14.50
N ILE A 23 -1.97 -3.65 -14.48
CA ILE A 23 -1.06 -2.67 -13.88
C ILE A 23 -0.05 -2.13 -14.90
N ILE A 24 0.69 -3.03 -15.55
CA ILE A 24 1.76 -2.70 -16.48
C ILE A 24 1.81 -3.75 -17.59
N SER A 25 2.05 -3.34 -18.83
CA SER A 25 2.21 -4.26 -19.96
C SER A 25 3.64 -4.81 -20.05
N ASP A 26 3.88 -5.66 -21.04
CA ASP A 26 5.23 -5.92 -21.52
C ASP A 26 5.85 -4.66 -22.12
N GLY A 27 7.18 -4.61 -22.11
CA GLY A 27 7.97 -3.51 -22.67
C GLY A 27 8.14 -3.68 -24.18
N LEU A 28 7.88 -2.62 -24.93
CA LEU A 28 8.09 -2.56 -26.37
C LEU A 28 9.23 -1.60 -26.69
N PRO A 29 10.19 -2.01 -27.54
CA PRO A 29 11.19 -1.07 -28.02
C PRO A 29 10.53 -0.01 -28.90
N VAL A 30 10.86 1.26 -28.65
CA VAL A 30 10.30 2.39 -29.41
C VAL A 30 11.41 3.34 -29.85
N ASN A 31 11.13 4.07 -30.94
CA ASN A 31 11.95 5.20 -31.36
C ASN A 31 11.21 6.50 -31.00
N LEU A 32 11.57 7.06 -29.85
CA LEU A 32 10.92 8.25 -29.29
C LEU A 32 11.95 9.34 -29.08
N ASP A 33 11.67 10.56 -29.55
CA ASP A 33 12.51 11.71 -29.25
C ASP A 33 12.20 12.22 -27.83
N LEU A 34 13.19 12.10 -26.95
CA LEU A 34 13.12 12.53 -25.56
C LEU A 34 13.91 13.83 -25.30
N SER A 35 14.35 14.54 -26.35
CA SER A 35 15.13 15.78 -26.25
C SER A 35 14.46 16.87 -25.38
N ASN A 36 13.12 16.93 -25.40
CA ASN A 36 12.34 17.86 -24.58
C ASN A 36 12.25 17.46 -23.10
N ILE A 37 12.64 16.23 -22.76
CA ILE A 37 12.56 15.65 -21.40
C ILE A 37 13.97 15.51 -20.80
N CYS A 38 14.94 15.11 -21.62
CA CYS A 38 16.34 14.94 -21.27
C CYS A 38 17.21 15.86 -22.13
N LYS A 39 17.94 16.77 -21.49
CA LYS A 39 18.92 17.62 -22.18
C LYS A 39 20.20 16.88 -22.52
N GLU A 40 20.53 15.85 -21.76
CA GLU A 40 21.73 15.02 -21.96
C GLU A 40 21.44 13.86 -22.92
N SER A 41 22.46 13.42 -23.63
CA SER A 41 22.37 12.31 -24.58
C SER A 41 21.89 11.03 -23.90
N ILE A 42 20.90 10.40 -24.51
CA ILE A 42 20.40 9.08 -24.13
C ILE A 42 21.24 8.02 -24.84
N SER A 43 21.53 6.95 -24.13
CA SER A 43 22.27 5.79 -24.64
C SER A 43 21.36 4.56 -24.65
N GLY A 44 21.53 3.70 -25.65
CA GLY A 44 20.79 2.43 -25.74
C GLY A 44 19.35 2.59 -26.22
N GLN A 45 18.61 1.47 -26.15
CA GLN A 45 17.24 1.38 -26.63
C GLN A 45 16.26 1.98 -25.63
N ILE A 46 15.26 2.71 -26.13
CA ILE A 46 14.12 3.19 -25.35
C ILE A 46 13.06 2.09 -25.34
N THR A 47 12.53 1.78 -24.16
CA THR A 47 11.44 0.81 -23.98
C THR A 47 10.22 1.53 -23.44
N GLU A 48 9.08 1.36 -24.09
CA GLU A 48 7.78 1.85 -23.64
C GLU A 48 6.97 0.70 -23.02
N TYR A 49 6.41 0.96 -21.85
CA TYR A 49 5.38 0.13 -21.23
C TYR A 49 4.09 0.93 -21.19
N ARG A 50 2.95 0.25 -21.38
CA ARG A 50 1.66 0.80 -21.00
C ARG A 50 1.48 0.55 -19.50
N ILE A 51 0.92 1.52 -18.79
CA ILE A 51 0.49 1.35 -17.40
C ILE A 51 -0.97 1.76 -17.25
N SER A 52 -1.70 1.07 -16.37
CA SER A 52 -3.10 1.41 -16.08
C SER A 52 -3.21 2.66 -15.21
N GLU A 53 -4.43 3.13 -14.96
CA GLU A 53 -4.67 4.18 -13.97
C GLU A 53 -4.19 3.79 -12.57
N LEU A 54 -4.33 2.52 -12.21
CA LEU A 54 -3.84 2.00 -10.94
C LEU A 54 -2.31 1.94 -10.92
N GLY A 55 -1.67 1.47 -12.00
CA GLY A 55 -0.21 1.50 -12.13
C GLY A 55 0.34 2.92 -12.03
N ARG A 56 -0.28 3.88 -12.71
CA ARG A 56 0.04 5.31 -12.61
C ARG A 56 -0.12 5.83 -11.19
N TYR A 57 -1.21 5.48 -10.50
CA TYR A 57 -1.44 5.89 -9.11
C TYR A 57 -0.34 5.37 -8.17
N LEU A 58 0.04 4.09 -8.29
CA LEU A 58 1.05 3.46 -7.45
C LEU A 58 2.45 4.04 -7.68
N LEU A 59 2.75 4.48 -8.91
CA LEU A 59 4.01 5.11 -9.30
C LEU A 59 4.06 6.63 -9.04
N ASN A 60 2.92 7.26 -8.78
CA ASN A 60 2.82 8.71 -8.65
C ASN A 60 3.60 9.23 -7.43
N PRO A 61 4.59 10.12 -7.61
CA PRO A 61 5.35 10.69 -6.49
C PRO A 61 4.61 11.81 -5.77
N ASN A 62 3.46 12.26 -6.28
CA ASN A 62 2.72 13.38 -5.74
C ASN A 62 1.85 12.99 -4.54
N PRO A 63 1.53 13.96 -3.65
CA PRO A 63 0.66 13.74 -2.52
C PRO A 63 -0.72 13.21 -2.90
N ILE A 64 -1.25 12.32 -2.07
CA ILE A 64 -2.59 11.75 -2.19
C ILE A 64 -3.46 12.22 -1.04
N THR A 65 -4.76 12.31 -1.28
CA THR A 65 -5.74 12.61 -0.23
C THR A 65 -6.37 11.33 0.28
N LEU A 66 -6.44 11.19 1.60
CA LEU A 66 -7.08 10.07 2.31
C LEU A 66 -8.20 10.60 3.19
N GLU A 67 -9.22 9.79 3.43
CA GLU A 67 -10.24 10.08 4.43
C GLU A 67 -9.93 9.31 5.72
N GLU A 68 -9.77 10.04 6.82
CA GLU A 68 -9.50 9.48 8.13
C GLU A 68 -10.53 9.91 9.15
N LYS A 69 -10.85 9.04 10.12
CA LYS A 69 -11.75 9.35 11.22
C LYS A 69 -10.93 9.81 12.42
N VAL A 70 -11.07 11.08 12.80
CA VAL A 70 -10.43 11.60 14.02
C VAL A 70 -11.26 11.18 15.23
N ILE A 71 -10.65 10.46 16.16
CA ILE A 71 -11.28 9.94 17.38
C ILE A 71 -10.75 10.61 18.65
N GLY A 72 -9.78 11.51 18.55
CA GLY A 72 -9.21 12.17 19.73
C GLY A 72 -7.94 12.95 19.45
N CYS A 73 -7.16 13.19 20.50
CA CYS A 73 -5.86 13.83 20.39
C CYS A 73 -4.87 13.43 21.49
N LYS A 74 -3.58 13.59 21.18
CA LYS A 74 -2.50 13.58 22.17
C LYS A 74 -2.04 14.99 22.39
N VAL A 75 -1.99 15.41 23.65
CA VAL A 75 -1.45 16.70 24.05
C VAL A 75 -0.09 16.46 24.68
N LYS A 76 0.94 17.04 24.09
CA LYS A 76 2.30 17.06 24.64
C LYS A 76 2.49 18.39 25.35
N TYR A 77 2.82 18.35 26.63
CA TYR A 77 3.07 19.56 27.41
C TYR A 77 4.56 19.91 27.44
N ARG A 78 4.86 21.20 27.46
CA ARG A 78 6.21 21.71 27.65
C ARG A 78 6.72 21.23 29.00
N LYS A 79 7.99 20.82 29.03
CA LYS A 79 8.66 20.55 30.31
C LYS A 79 8.65 21.84 31.15
N PRO A 80 8.31 21.78 32.45
CA PRO A 80 8.48 22.93 33.32
C PRO A 80 9.95 23.35 33.24
N SER A 81 10.21 24.58 32.82
CA SER A 81 11.55 25.16 32.89
C SER A 81 11.91 25.23 34.37
N THR A 82 12.57 24.21 34.90
CA THR A 82 13.24 24.34 36.19
C THR A 82 14.46 25.23 35.97
N GLY A 83 14.19 26.53 35.82
CA GLY A 83 15.20 27.55 35.62
C GLY A 83 16.22 27.46 36.74
N MET A 84 17.47 27.17 36.36
CA MET A 84 18.75 27.48 37.04
C MET A 84 18.96 27.17 38.54
N ILE A 85 17.94 26.92 39.37
CA ILE A 85 18.07 26.84 40.83
C ILE A 85 18.41 25.40 41.30
N LYS A 86 18.10 24.36 40.51
CA LYS A 86 18.44 22.97 40.87
C LYS A 86 19.93 22.62 40.68
N ARG A 87 20.70 23.38 39.89
CA ARG A 87 22.15 23.13 39.74
C ARG A 87 22.97 23.66 40.93
N SER A 88 22.46 24.66 41.65
CA SER A 88 23.13 25.26 42.81
C SER A 88 22.96 24.43 44.09
N LEU A 89 21.85 23.70 44.23
CA LEU A 89 21.54 22.88 45.41
C LEU A 89 22.13 21.46 45.35
N LYS A 90 22.53 20.96 44.16
CA LYS A 90 23.20 19.66 44.01
C LYS A 90 24.69 19.67 44.43
N LYS A 91 25.26 20.83 44.78
CA LYS A 91 26.65 20.94 45.23
C LYS A 91 26.85 20.83 46.74
N ILE A 92 25.79 20.69 47.54
CA ILE A 92 25.87 20.79 49.02
C ILE A 92 25.56 19.47 49.76
N ILE A 93 25.22 18.37 49.07
CA ILE A 93 25.00 17.07 49.73
C ILE A 93 25.77 15.95 49.01
N PRO A 94 26.90 15.48 49.57
CA PRO A 94 27.58 14.29 49.08
C PRO A 94 26.93 13.04 49.68
N GLY A 95 26.37 12.19 48.82
CA GLY A 95 25.84 10.89 49.21
C GLY A 95 24.33 10.77 48.99
N GLY A 96 23.96 10.26 47.83
CA GLY A 96 22.56 9.98 47.48
C GLY A 96 22.47 9.35 46.10
N ARG A 97 22.77 8.04 46.02
CA ARG A 97 22.30 7.22 44.91
C ARG A 97 20.78 7.23 44.95
N ASN A 98 20.19 7.83 43.93
CA ASN A 98 18.98 7.38 43.23
C ASN A 98 18.79 8.32 42.04
N SER A 99 19.04 7.79 40.85
CA SER A 99 18.61 8.39 39.59
C SER A 99 17.12 8.70 39.68
N PRO A 100 16.64 9.94 39.50
CA PRO A 100 15.22 10.13 39.36
C PRO A 100 14.85 9.57 37.99
N ASP A 101 14.10 8.49 38.01
CA ASP A 101 13.09 8.21 37.01
C ASP A 101 12.30 9.53 36.78
N GLY A 102 12.36 10.09 35.57
CA GLY A 102 11.69 11.36 35.29
C GLY A 102 12.43 12.29 34.36
N ASP A 103 12.41 11.99 33.06
CA ASP A 103 12.59 13.04 32.03
C ASP A 103 11.74 12.82 30.78
N HIS A 104 10.62 12.11 30.91
CA HIS A 104 9.65 11.97 29.82
C HIS A 104 8.69 13.17 29.80
N PRO A 105 8.48 13.82 28.65
CA PRO A 105 7.48 14.87 28.52
C PRO A 105 6.11 14.32 28.92
N HIS A 106 5.33 15.09 29.69
CA HIS A 106 3.98 14.70 30.04
C HIS A 106 3.14 14.67 28.75
N ILE A 107 2.63 13.50 28.40
CA ILE A 107 1.79 13.28 27.23
C ILE A 107 0.46 12.73 27.73
N GLU A 108 -0.62 13.40 27.36
CA GLU A 108 -1.98 12.98 27.69
C GLU A 108 -2.70 12.58 26.40
N GLU A 109 -3.30 11.39 26.40
CA GLU A 109 -4.11 10.89 25.30
C GLU A 109 -5.59 10.93 25.71
N ILE A 110 -6.42 11.51 24.85
CA ILE A 110 -7.83 11.74 25.12
C ILE A 110 -8.62 11.29 23.90
N ILE A 111 -9.63 10.47 24.14
CA ILE A 111 -10.45 9.84 23.11
C ILE A 111 -11.90 10.26 23.32
N THR A 112 -12.58 10.50 22.22
CA THR A 112 -14.01 10.78 22.20
C THR A 112 -14.79 9.60 22.79
N THR A 113 -15.77 9.90 23.64
CA THR A 113 -16.78 8.91 24.05
C THR A 113 -17.89 8.79 23.00
N SER A 114 -17.94 9.73 22.05
CA SER A 114 -18.91 9.78 20.98
C SER A 114 -18.58 8.75 19.91
N LYS A 115 -19.13 7.53 20.04
CA LYS A 115 -19.05 6.47 19.02
C LYS A 115 -19.84 6.80 17.74
N ILE A 116 -20.51 7.93 17.71
CA ILE A 116 -21.50 8.30 16.71
C ILE A 116 -20.77 8.59 15.40
N GLY A 117 -20.87 7.67 14.45
CA GLY A 117 -20.57 7.96 13.05
C GLY A 117 -21.62 8.88 12.47
N ALA A 118 -21.32 9.55 11.34
CA ALA A 118 -22.32 10.29 10.60
C ALA A 118 -23.55 9.39 10.36
N PRO A 119 -24.77 9.84 10.71
CA PRO A 119 -25.96 9.03 10.52
C PRO A 119 -26.16 8.76 9.02
N THR A 120 -26.49 7.52 8.67
CA THR A 120 -26.85 7.12 7.30
C THR A 120 -28.29 6.63 7.30
N PHE A 121 -29.21 7.39 7.89
CA PHE A 121 -30.63 7.10 7.73
C PHE A 121 -31.00 7.39 6.28
N LYS A 122 -31.96 6.64 5.73
CA LYS A 122 -32.52 6.94 4.41
C LYS A 122 -33.36 8.23 4.42
N ASP A 123 -33.85 8.61 5.59
CA ASP A 123 -34.67 9.78 5.85
C ASP A 123 -33.78 10.99 6.17
N GLU A 124 -33.91 12.06 5.37
CA GLU A 124 -33.13 13.29 5.51
C GLU A 124 -33.50 14.09 6.76
N ASP A 125 -34.77 14.12 7.14
CA ASP A 125 -35.25 14.83 8.34
C ASP A 125 -34.74 14.14 9.61
N LEU A 126 -34.74 12.81 9.62
CA LEU A 126 -34.16 12.02 10.70
C LEU A 126 -32.64 12.26 10.81
N ASN A 127 -31.93 12.28 9.67
CA ASN A 127 -30.50 12.62 9.66
C ASN A 127 -30.26 14.02 10.23
N ALA A 128 -31.03 15.03 9.80
CA ALA A 128 -30.92 16.39 10.30
C ALA A 128 -31.19 16.48 11.81
N HIS A 129 -32.17 15.74 12.31
CA HIS A 129 -32.48 15.67 13.73
C HIS A 129 -31.32 15.06 14.54
N PHE A 130 -30.75 13.95 14.08
CA PHE A 130 -29.58 13.33 14.71
C PHE A 130 -28.34 14.23 14.69
N ILE A 131 -28.12 14.98 13.60
CA ILE A 131 -27.05 15.97 13.53
C ILE A 131 -27.25 17.05 14.61
N LYS A 132 -28.48 17.53 14.80
CA LYS A 132 -28.80 18.53 15.83
C LYS A 132 -28.54 18.01 17.24
N ILE A 133 -28.93 16.77 17.55
CA ILE A 133 -28.64 16.12 18.83
C ILE A 133 -27.11 16.03 19.04
N ASN A 134 -26.36 15.59 18.02
CA ASN A 134 -24.91 15.47 18.12
C ASN A 134 -24.22 16.80 18.40
N GLU A 135 -24.63 17.89 17.74
CA GLU A 135 -24.05 19.22 18.00
C GLU A 135 -24.38 19.71 19.41
N GLN A 136 -25.56 19.38 19.97
CA GLN A 136 -25.90 19.68 21.37
C GLN A 136 -25.08 18.87 22.39
N LEU A 137 -24.71 17.63 22.04
CA LEU A 137 -23.90 16.76 22.91
C LEU A 137 -22.40 17.05 22.84
N LYS A 138 -21.95 17.73 21.78
CA LYS A 138 -20.54 18.04 21.52
C LYS A 138 -19.79 18.67 22.71
N PRO A 139 -20.34 19.64 23.47
CA PRO A 139 -19.64 20.23 24.62
C PRO A 139 -19.35 19.25 25.77
N TYR A 140 -20.09 18.13 25.85
CA TYR A 140 -19.91 17.10 26.86
C TYR A 140 -18.85 16.05 26.48
N ASP A 141 -18.31 16.13 25.27
CA ASP A 141 -17.25 15.22 24.85
C ASP A 141 -15.94 15.50 25.62
N PRO A 142 -15.26 14.46 26.17
CA PRO A 142 -14.02 14.65 26.93
C PRO A 142 -12.92 15.37 26.16
N VAL A 143 -12.82 15.15 24.84
CA VAL A 143 -11.84 15.82 23.98
C VAL A 143 -12.17 17.30 23.89
N GLN A 144 -13.44 17.64 23.64
CA GLN A 144 -13.88 19.05 23.55
C GLN A 144 -13.67 19.79 24.87
N LYS A 145 -14.05 19.16 25.99
CA LYS A 145 -13.87 19.70 27.34
C LYS A 145 -12.39 19.93 27.67
N LYS A 146 -11.51 19.01 27.27
CA LYS A 146 -10.07 19.22 27.47
C LYS A 146 -9.57 20.37 26.63
N LEU A 147 -9.81 20.33 25.32
CA LEU A 147 -9.28 21.29 24.37
C LEU A 147 -9.68 22.72 24.71
N SER A 148 -10.91 22.93 25.19
CA SER A 148 -11.39 24.25 25.64
C SER A 148 -10.71 24.74 26.93
N GLY A 149 -10.27 23.83 27.80
CA GLY A 149 -9.59 24.13 29.06
C GLY A 149 -8.05 24.11 29.00
N LEU A 150 -7.45 23.93 27.82
CA LEU A 150 -5.99 23.88 27.69
C LEU A 150 -5.35 25.27 27.85
N ASP A 151 -4.37 25.35 28.76
CA ASP A 151 -3.42 26.46 28.82
C ASP A 151 -2.41 26.33 27.66
N ARG A 152 -2.64 27.09 26.58
CA ARG A 152 -1.88 27.01 25.33
C ARG A 152 -0.39 27.30 25.50
N GLU A 153 -0.01 28.09 26.49
CA GLU A 153 1.40 28.44 26.74
C GLU A 153 2.19 27.26 27.30
N LYS A 154 1.51 26.33 27.98
CA LYS A 154 2.08 25.10 28.54
C LYS A 154 2.08 23.93 27.55
N VAL A 155 1.43 24.07 26.40
CA VAL A 155 1.37 23.02 25.38
C VAL A 155 2.56 23.15 24.43
N GLU A 156 3.24 22.04 24.19
CA GLU A 156 4.33 21.93 23.22
C GLU A 156 3.78 21.51 21.85
N ASP A 157 2.88 20.52 21.82
CA ASP A 157 2.31 19.99 20.58
C ASP A 157 0.95 19.33 20.81
N ILE A 158 0.16 19.24 19.75
CA ILE A 158 -1.09 18.48 19.70
C ILE A 158 -1.10 17.62 18.44
N LYS A 159 -1.38 16.34 18.60
CA LYS A 159 -1.53 15.39 17.48
C LYS A 159 -2.95 14.86 17.46
N ALA A 160 -3.56 14.75 16.29
CA ALA A 160 -4.85 14.08 16.18
C ALA A 160 -4.65 12.56 16.31
N LEU A 161 -5.53 11.88 17.04
CA LEU A 161 -5.64 10.42 16.98
C LEU A 161 -6.70 10.06 15.96
N CYS A 162 -6.32 9.16 15.07
CA CYS A 162 -7.20 8.55 14.10
C CYS A 162 -7.35 7.06 14.39
N GLU A 163 -8.46 6.51 13.94
CA GLU A 163 -8.74 5.09 13.97
C GLU A 163 -8.91 4.64 12.52
N ASP A 164 -8.14 3.63 12.12
CA ASP A 164 -8.31 3.00 10.82
C ASP A 164 -9.46 1.99 10.84
N ILE A 165 -9.72 1.38 9.68
CA ILE A 165 -10.79 0.38 9.54
C ILE A 165 -10.52 -0.86 10.42
N GLY A 166 -9.25 -1.16 10.72
CA GLY A 166 -8.75 -2.19 11.63
C GLY A 166 -8.96 -1.91 13.13
N ARG A 167 -9.57 -0.77 13.49
CA ARG A 167 -9.56 -0.19 14.84
C ARG A 167 -8.15 0.07 15.40
N THR A 168 -7.14 0.09 14.54
CA THR A 168 -5.79 0.46 14.93
C THR A 168 -5.72 1.97 15.02
N ARG A 169 -5.20 2.44 16.16
CA ARG A 169 -5.04 3.86 16.43
C ARG A 169 -3.67 4.32 15.98
N TYR A 170 -3.64 5.46 15.31
CA TYR A 170 -2.40 6.11 14.91
C TYR A 170 -2.54 7.62 15.00
N GLN A 171 -1.40 8.31 14.96
CA GLN A 171 -1.33 9.75 15.16
C GLN A 171 -1.12 10.47 13.84
N LEU A 172 -1.87 11.55 13.62
CA LEU A 172 -1.58 12.51 12.57
C LEU A 172 -0.82 13.69 13.16
N ASN A 173 0.35 13.97 12.57
CA ASN A 173 1.08 15.19 12.86
C ASN A 173 0.35 16.37 12.20
N LEU A 174 -0.02 17.35 12.99
CA LEU A 174 -0.72 18.54 12.53
C LEU A 174 0.30 19.68 12.32
N GLN A 175 0.13 20.44 11.25
CA GLN A 175 0.89 21.67 10.99
C GLN A 175 0.16 22.89 11.58
N GLY A 176 0.85 24.03 11.70
CA GLY A 176 0.29 25.28 12.23
C GLY A 176 0.51 25.49 13.73
N SER A 177 -0.07 26.56 14.25
CA SER A 177 0.01 26.94 15.67
C SER A 177 -0.77 25.97 16.56
N ILE A 178 -0.54 25.99 17.88
CA ILE A 178 -1.34 25.19 18.83
C ILE A 178 -2.84 25.50 18.68
N SER A 179 -3.21 26.76 18.42
CA SER A 179 -4.61 27.14 18.18
C SER A 179 -5.18 26.47 16.94
N ASP A 180 -4.42 26.40 15.84
CA ASP A 180 -4.86 25.73 14.61
C ASP A 180 -5.06 24.23 14.83
N LYS A 181 -4.16 23.60 15.59
CA LYS A 181 -4.23 22.18 15.94
C LYS A 181 -5.43 21.87 16.83
N ILE A 182 -5.72 22.72 17.83
CA ILE A 182 -6.92 22.62 18.66
C ILE A 182 -8.18 22.69 17.79
N ASN A 183 -8.26 23.70 16.92
CA ASN A 183 -9.41 23.92 16.04
C ASN A 183 -9.62 22.75 15.08
N PHE A 184 -8.54 22.20 14.51
CA PHE A 184 -8.61 21.02 13.66
C PHE A 184 -9.23 19.83 14.40
N VAL A 185 -8.68 19.44 15.56
CA VAL A 185 -9.19 18.28 16.31
C VAL A 185 -10.65 18.51 16.72
N ALA A 186 -10.98 19.69 17.26
CA ALA A 186 -12.32 20.01 17.72
C ALA A 186 -13.37 19.97 16.59
N ASN A 187 -12.99 20.34 15.36
CA ASN A 187 -13.89 20.33 14.21
C ASN A 187 -13.96 18.98 13.49
N SER A 188 -12.89 18.21 13.53
CA SER A 188 -12.77 16.91 12.86
C SER A 188 -13.25 15.73 13.70
N LEU A 189 -13.49 15.91 15.00
CA LEU A 189 -13.88 14.83 15.91
C LEU A 189 -15.10 14.07 15.42
N SER A 190 -14.99 12.73 15.35
CA SER A 190 -16.01 11.80 14.87
C SER A 190 -16.50 12.04 13.44
N LYS A 191 -15.84 12.94 12.69
CA LYS A 191 -16.08 13.20 11.27
C LYS A 191 -14.96 12.57 10.44
N LYS A 192 -15.30 12.20 9.20
CA LYS A 192 -14.29 11.86 8.20
C LYS A 192 -13.62 13.14 7.74
N THR A 193 -12.31 13.20 7.85
CA THR A 193 -11.50 14.35 7.48
C THR A 193 -10.54 13.96 6.38
N LYS A 194 -10.37 14.84 5.40
CA LYS A 194 -9.38 14.68 4.34
C LYS A 194 -8.00 15.01 4.90
N VAL A 195 -7.06 14.08 4.74
CA VAL A 195 -5.66 14.22 5.14
C VAL A 195 -4.78 14.00 3.93
N ILE A 196 -3.64 14.68 3.88
CA ILE A 196 -2.69 14.56 2.78
C ILE A 196 -1.58 13.61 3.22
N ALA A 197 -1.39 12.53 2.46
CA ALA A 197 -0.23 11.66 2.56
C ALA A 197 0.75 11.97 1.42
N ASN A 198 2.05 11.79 1.64
CA ASN A 198 3.09 12.26 0.72
C ASN A 198 3.02 11.65 -0.68
N LYS A 199 2.69 10.35 -0.78
CA LYS A 199 2.50 9.60 -2.03
C LYS A 199 1.85 8.24 -1.70
N ALA A 200 1.41 7.47 -2.70
CA ALA A 200 0.82 6.14 -2.49
C ALA A 200 1.82 5.13 -1.92
N TYR A 201 3.06 5.16 -2.42
CA TYR A 201 4.14 4.34 -1.88
C TYR A 201 4.67 4.91 -0.55
N LEU A 202 4.55 4.15 0.52
CA LEU A 202 5.03 4.55 1.84
C LEU A 202 6.50 4.17 2.02
N LEU A 203 6.78 2.94 2.45
CA LEU A 203 8.13 2.41 2.66
C LEU A 203 8.11 0.88 2.62
N ASN A 204 9.23 0.26 2.26
CA ASN A 204 9.45 -1.20 2.32
C ASN A 204 8.36 -2.01 1.60
N GLY A 205 7.97 -1.58 0.41
CA GLY A 205 6.95 -2.28 -0.37
C GLY A 205 5.51 -2.05 0.10
N LEU A 206 5.25 -1.16 1.07
CA LEU A 206 3.88 -0.83 1.51
C LEU A 206 3.29 0.31 0.68
N PHE A 207 2.10 0.09 0.14
CA PHE A 207 1.31 1.05 -0.62
C PHE A 207 -0.04 1.31 0.06
N GLU A 208 -0.44 2.57 0.05
CA GLU A 208 -1.77 3.03 0.38
C GLU A 208 -2.69 2.89 -0.84
N MET A 209 -3.84 2.22 -0.68
CA MET A 209 -4.78 1.99 -1.79
C MET A 209 -6.05 2.85 -1.67
N ARG A 210 -6.33 3.41 -0.48
CA ARG A 210 -7.57 4.16 -0.20
C ARG A 210 -7.66 5.48 -0.97
N GLY A 211 -6.54 6.01 -1.46
CA GLY A 211 -6.51 7.23 -2.26
C GLY A 211 -6.87 7.03 -3.74
N PHE A 212 -7.00 5.78 -4.20
CA PHE A 212 -7.37 5.48 -5.59
C PHE A 212 -8.89 5.28 -5.72
N ASN A 213 -9.49 5.83 -6.80
CA ASN A 213 -10.90 5.62 -7.10
C ASN A 213 -11.10 4.34 -7.92
N PHE A 214 -11.22 3.21 -7.24
CA PHE A 214 -11.44 1.92 -7.89
C PHE A 214 -12.75 1.85 -8.70
N LYS A 215 -13.83 2.50 -8.26
CA LYS A 215 -15.11 2.52 -8.99
C LYS A 215 -15.04 3.22 -10.34
N GLY A 216 -14.10 4.15 -10.48
CA GLY A 216 -13.83 4.85 -11.72
C GLY A 216 -12.78 4.18 -12.59
N PHE A 217 -12.25 3.01 -12.20
CA PHE A 217 -11.21 2.33 -12.96
C PHE A 217 -11.72 1.95 -14.35
N TYR A 218 -11.02 2.41 -15.38
CA TYR A 218 -11.31 2.04 -16.75
C TYR A 218 -10.16 1.23 -17.33
N ASP A 219 -10.45 -0.01 -17.71
CA ASP A 219 -9.46 -0.99 -18.19
C ASP A 219 -8.79 -0.58 -19.50
N LYS A 220 -9.43 0.27 -20.32
CA LYS A 220 -8.82 0.79 -21.55
C LYS A 220 -8.00 2.06 -21.33
N SER A 221 -8.13 2.73 -20.19
CA SER A 221 -7.25 3.85 -19.84
C SER A 221 -5.82 3.36 -19.71
N SER A 222 -4.89 4.01 -20.41
CA SER A 222 -3.48 3.66 -20.31
C SER A 222 -2.58 4.88 -20.48
N TYR A 223 -1.50 4.90 -19.71
CA TYR A 223 -0.43 5.90 -19.76
C TYR A 223 0.86 5.23 -20.24
N ARG A 224 1.92 6.01 -20.47
CA ARG A 224 3.20 5.49 -20.95
C ARG A 224 4.25 5.61 -19.86
N LEU A 225 4.86 4.48 -19.50
CA LEU A 225 6.08 4.45 -18.72
C LEU A 225 7.24 4.23 -19.70
N ILE A 226 8.17 5.17 -19.76
CA ILE A 226 9.32 5.13 -20.64
C ILE A 226 10.57 4.78 -19.84
N LYS A 227 11.27 3.74 -20.26
CA LYS A 227 12.52 3.24 -19.70
C LYS A 227 13.64 3.50 -20.70
N PHE A 228 14.76 4.04 -20.23
CA PHE A 228 15.94 4.30 -21.06
C PHE A 228 17.20 4.40 -20.20
N SER A 229 18.37 4.42 -20.84
CA SER A 229 19.65 4.57 -20.13
C SER A 229 20.27 5.94 -20.39
N GLN A 230 20.71 6.60 -19.34
CA GLN A 230 21.41 7.89 -19.39
C GLN A 230 22.60 7.84 -18.45
N ASN A 231 23.80 8.16 -18.94
CA ASN A 231 25.06 8.09 -18.18
C ASN A 231 25.25 6.74 -17.47
N ASN A 232 25.00 5.63 -18.18
CA ASN A 232 25.02 4.25 -17.65
C ASN A 232 24.07 3.99 -16.47
N GLN A 233 23.08 4.85 -16.24
CA GLN A 233 22.04 4.66 -15.25
C GLN A 233 20.69 4.46 -15.93
N LEU A 234 19.93 3.50 -15.43
CA LEU A 234 18.58 3.23 -15.88
C LEU A 234 17.62 4.29 -15.31
N ARG A 235 16.86 4.93 -16.18
CA ARG A 235 15.88 5.96 -15.83
C ARG A 235 14.49 5.62 -16.35
N TYR A 236 13.51 6.17 -15.66
CA TYR A 236 12.10 5.96 -15.91
C TYR A 236 11.31 7.26 -15.77
N CYS A 237 10.44 7.55 -16.73
CA CYS A 237 9.47 8.64 -16.62
C CYS A 237 8.09 8.20 -17.09
N VAL A 238 7.06 8.88 -16.60
CA VAL A 238 5.68 8.68 -17.03
C VAL A 238 5.27 9.83 -17.95
N LEU A 239 4.68 9.46 -19.09
CA LEU A 239 4.02 10.37 -20.02
C LEU A 239 2.52 10.13 -20.00
N ASN A 240 1.76 11.20 -20.24
CA ASN A 240 0.32 11.11 -20.41
C ASN A 240 -0.08 10.48 -21.75
N THR A 241 -1.38 10.36 -22.01
CA THR A 241 -1.92 9.81 -23.26
C THR A 241 -1.52 10.59 -24.52
N ASN A 242 -1.08 11.84 -24.36
CA ASN A 242 -0.65 12.74 -25.43
C ASN A 242 0.89 12.84 -25.52
N TYR A 243 1.62 11.89 -24.91
CA TYR A 243 3.10 11.88 -24.86
C TYR A 243 3.73 13.09 -24.17
N GLN A 244 2.99 13.80 -23.33
CA GLN A 244 3.53 14.89 -22.53
C GLN A 244 4.08 14.34 -21.21
N PHE A 245 5.22 14.85 -20.79
CA PHE A 245 5.85 14.50 -19.52
C PHE A 245 4.94 14.79 -18.32
N GLU A 246 4.80 13.81 -17.43
CA GLU A 246 4.13 14.00 -16.14
C GLU A 246 5.11 14.03 -14.98
N TYR A 247 5.91 12.98 -14.80
CA TYR A 247 6.85 12.88 -13.68
C TYR A 247 7.95 11.84 -13.88
N TRP A 248 9.03 11.99 -13.12
CA TRP A 248 10.12 11.02 -13.01
C TRP A 248 9.80 9.94 -11.98
N ILE A 249 10.31 8.73 -12.20
CA ILE A 249 10.35 7.67 -11.19
C ILE A 249 11.75 7.65 -10.58
N ASN A 250 11.83 7.96 -9.29
CA ASN A 250 13.11 8.07 -8.58
C ASN A 250 13.62 6.72 -8.06
N GLU A 251 12.73 5.73 -7.89
CA GLU A 251 13.02 4.46 -7.25
C GLU A 251 12.70 3.31 -8.21
N ASN A 252 13.74 2.74 -8.86
CA ASN A 252 13.58 1.67 -9.85
C ASN A 252 12.86 0.43 -9.30
N ILE A 253 12.96 0.19 -7.99
CA ILE A 253 12.26 -0.92 -7.32
C ILE A 253 10.73 -0.84 -7.47
N LEU A 254 10.17 0.36 -7.64
CA LEU A 254 8.73 0.53 -7.84
C LEU A 254 8.26 -0.14 -9.14
N ILE A 255 9.10 -0.09 -10.19
CA ILE A 255 8.79 -0.74 -11.47
C ILE A 255 8.77 -2.26 -11.31
N ASN A 256 9.70 -2.82 -10.53
CA ASN A 256 9.71 -4.24 -10.20
C ASN A 256 8.44 -4.65 -9.44
N TYR A 257 7.95 -3.82 -8.50
CA TYR A 257 6.67 -4.08 -7.83
C TYR A 257 5.49 -4.06 -8.80
N MET A 258 5.48 -3.18 -9.81
CA MET A 258 4.40 -3.16 -10.81
C MET A 258 4.37 -4.46 -11.63
N HIS A 259 5.53 -4.91 -12.11
CA HIS A 259 5.62 -6.17 -12.85
C HIS A 259 5.26 -7.39 -11.99
N LEU A 260 5.76 -7.42 -10.75
CA LEU A 260 5.39 -8.46 -9.78
C LEU A 260 3.88 -8.48 -9.53
N PHE A 261 3.26 -7.30 -9.40
CA PHE A 261 1.82 -7.21 -9.16
C PHE A 261 1.01 -7.65 -10.38
N GLU A 262 1.41 -7.26 -11.59
CA GLU A 262 0.76 -7.72 -12.83
C GLU A 262 0.82 -9.25 -12.93
N GLN A 263 2.01 -9.85 -12.79
CA GLN A 263 2.16 -11.31 -12.85
C GLN A 263 1.34 -12.02 -11.76
N CYS A 264 1.23 -11.41 -10.59
CA CYS A 264 0.40 -11.90 -9.50
C CYS A 264 -1.10 -11.83 -9.85
N ILE A 265 -1.57 -10.74 -10.45
CA ILE A 265 -2.96 -10.60 -10.92
C ILE A 265 -3.29 -11.64 -11.99
N GLN A 266 -2.36 -11.91 -12.90
CA GLN A 266 -2.53 -12.91 -13.96
C GLN A 266 -2.58 -14.33 -13.37
N SER A 267 -1.71 -14.64 -12.40
CA SER A 267 -1.53 -15.99 -11.87
C SER A 267 -2.47 -16.35 -10.73
N ASP A 268 -2.94 -15.39 -9.93
CA ASP A 268 -3.77 -15.62 -8.74
C ASP A 268 -5.23 -15.15 -8.96
N PRO A 269 -6.18 -16.08 -9.22
CA PRO A 269 -7.59 -15.75 -9.36
C PRO A 269 -8.19 -15.11 -8.11
N ALA A 270 -7.69 -15.46 -6.91
CA ALA A 270 -8.23 -14.95 -5.66
C ALA A 270 -7.92 -13.47 -5.46
N LEU A 271 -6.66 -13.09 -5.69
CA LEU A 271 -6.24 -11.70 -5.67
C LEU A 271 -7.01 -10.89 -6.71
N ARG A 272 -7.13 -11.42 -7.93
CA ARG A 272 -7.87 -10.78 -9.02
C ARG A 272 -9.34 -10.56 -8.68
N GLU A 273 -10.01 -11.56 -8.12
CA GLU A 273 -11.39 -11.45 -7.63
C GLU A 273 -11.55 -10.34 -6.59
N ALA A 274 -10.66 -10.28 -5.58
CA ALA A 274 -10.71 -9.23 -4.57
C ALA A 274 -10.51 -7.82 -5.13
N LEU A 275 -9.64 -7.67 -6.14
CA LEU A 275 -9.47 -6.40 -6.84
C LEU A 275 -10.71 -6.04 -7.67
N LEU A 276 -11.32 -7.01 -8.35
CA LEU A 276 -12.55 -6.80 -9.11
C LEU A 276 -13.71 -6.37 -8.20
N LEU A 277 -13.84 -6.94 -7.00
CA LEU A 277 -14.81 -6.48 -5.99
C LEU A 277 -14.62 -5.00 -5.65
N CYS A 278 -13.37 -4.52 -5.59
CA CYS A 278 -13.09 -3.10 -5.37
C CYS A 278 -13.50 -2.25 -6.58
N VAL A 279 -13.23 -2.73 -7.81
CA VAL A 279 -13.59 -2.04 -9.06
C VAL A 279 -15.10 -1.90 -9.20
N ILE A 280 -15.88 -2.95 -8.96
CA ILE A 280 -17.35 -2.89 -9.02
C ILE A 280 -17.97 -2.19 -7.79
N GLY A 281 -17.15 -1.81 -6.81
CA GLY A 281 -17.58 -1.05 -5.64
C GLY A 281 -18.23 -1.86 -4.53
N GLU A 282 -18.02 -3.18 -4.51
CA GLU A 282 -18.47 -4.12 -3.48
C GLU A 282 -17.44 -4.33 -2.37
N ALA A 283 -16.21 -3.82 -2.54
CA ALA A 283 -15.17 -3.82 -1.52
C ALA A 283 -14.45 -2.47 -1.43
N LYS A 284 -13.88 -2.20 -0.25
CA LYS A 284 -12.97 -1.08 -0.01
C LYS A 284 -11.53 -1.56 0.04
N PRO A 285 -10.66 -1.11 -0.86
CA PRO A 285 -9.25 -1.44 -0.83
C PRO A 285 -8.53 -0.63 0.26
N LEU A 286 -7.57 -1.25 0.95
CA LEU A 286 -6.85 -0.63 2.04
C LEU A 286 -5.35 -0.49 1.75
N LYS A 287 -4.65 -1.61 1.67
CA LYS A 287 -3.19 -1.65 1.58
C LYS A 287 -2.75 -2.74 0.62
N LEU A 288 -1.68 -2.46 -0.09
CA LEU A 288 -0.95 -3.44 -0.89
C LEU A 288 0.47 -3.50 -0.33
N PHE A 289 1.01 -4.69 -0.13
CA PHE A 289 2.31 -4.88 0.48
C PHE A 289 3.14 -5.93 -0.28
N PHE A 290 4.41 -5.62 -0.48
CA PHE A 290 5.39 -6.50 -1.13
C PHE A 290 6.51 -6.87 -0.16
N ALA A 291 6.81 -8.16 -0.04
CA ALA A 291 7.93 -8.66 0.77
C ALA A 291 8.65 -9.84 0.11
N ASN A 292 9.86 -10.16 0.54
CA ASN A 292 10.68 -11.18 -0.12
C ASN A 292 10.68 -12.56 0.58
N ARG A 293 10.08 -12.71 1.77
CA ARG A 293 10.04 -13.98 2.52
C ARG A 293 8.89 -14.06 3.51
N LEU A 294 8.22 -15.22 3.56
CA LEU A 294 7.46 -15.66 4.71
C LEU A 294 8.49 -16.21 5.70
N GLY A 295 8.19 -16.28 7.00
CA GLY A 295 9.13 -16.84 7.99
C GLY A 295 9.73 -18.20 7.54
N LYS A 296 10.86 -18.60 8.15
CA LYS A 296 11.71 -19.72 7.69
C LYS A 296 11.02 -21.08 7.48
N ASP A 297 9.79 -21.28 7.95
CA ASP A 297 9.15 -22.60 8.06
C ASP A 297 7.93 -22.78 7.11
N TYR A 298 7.83 -21.98 6.04
CA TYR A 298 6.61 -21.94 5.22
C TYR A 298 6.34 -23.25 4.46
N SER A 299 7.34 -23.84 3.77
CA SER A 299 7.18 -25.12 3.07
C SER A 299 7.46 -26.35 3.92
N ASP A 300 7.95 -26.17 5.15
CA ASP A 300 8.41 -27.28 6.01
C ASP A 300 7.25 -28.10 6.56
N LYS A 301 6.03 -27.54 6.54
CA LYS A 301 4.83 -28.23 7.01
C LYS A 301 4.10 -29.00 5.90
N HIS A 302 4.03 -28.45 4.69
CA HIS A 302 3.37 -29.07 3.53
C HIS A 302 3.93 -28.52 2.21
N LEU A 303 4.16 -29.40 1.22
CA LEU A 303 4.50 -28.97 -0.15
C LEU A 303 3.35 -28.15 -0.76
N PRO A 304 3.64 -27.00 -1.38
CA PRO A 304 2.62 -26.17 -2.04
C PRO A 304 1.85 -26.94 -3.13
N THR A 305 0.59 -26.57 -3.35
CA THR A 305 -0.31 -27.22 -4.32
C THR A 305 0.31 -27.32 -5.71
N ALA A 306 1.02 -26.28 -6.15
CA ALA A 306 1.69 -26.24 -7.45
C ALA A 306 2.64 -27.42 -7.69
N TYR A 307 3.20 -27.99 -6.63
CA TYR A 307 4.15 -29.11 -6.65
C TYR A 307 3.55 -30.45 -6.25
N ARG A 308 2.50 -30.48 -5.42
CA ARG A 308 1.88 -31.74 -4.98
C ARG A 308 1.44 -32.60 -6.17
N ASP A 309 0.76 -32.01 -7.14
CA ASP A 309 0.28 -32.73 -8.32
C ASP A 309 1.43 -33.25 -9.18
N VAL A 310 2.47 -32.44 -9.37
CA VAL A 310 3.66 -32.80 -10.16
C VAL A 310 4.45 -33.92 -9.48
N CYS A 311 4.65 -33.83 -8.17
CA CYS A 311 5.38 -34.83 -7.40
C CYS A 311 4.63 -36.18 -7.37
N ASN A 312 3.30 -36.13 -7.25
CA ASN A 312 2.46 -37.33 -7.26
C ASN A 312 2.46 -38.00 -8.64
N THR A 313 2.38 -37.21 -9.71
CA THR A 313 2.36 -37.72 -11.10
C THR A 313 3.68 -38.40 -11.49
N HIS A 314 4.81 -37.91 -10.99
CA HIS A 314 6.14 -38.39 -11.35
C HIS A 314 6.81 -39.29 -10.29
N ASN A 315 6.07 -39.73 -9.27
CA ASN A 315 6.56 -40.62 -8.20
C ASN A 315 7.87 -40.12 -7.54
N ILE A 316 7.96 -38.81 -7.29
CA ILE A 316 9.15 -38.19 -6.69
C ILE A 316 9.34 -38.72 -5.25
N SER A 317 10.58 -39.10 -4.91
CA SER A 317 10.92 -39.68 -3.60
C SER A 317 10.82 -38.66 -2.46
N GLN A 318 10.75 -39.12 -1.20
CA GLN A 318 10.66 -38.21 -0.05
C GLN A 318 11.90 -37.31 0.10
N HIS A 319 13.10 -37.86 -0.11
CA HIS A 319 14.34 -37.08 -0.07
C HIS A 319 14.37 -35.94 -1.10
N GLU A 320 13.88 -36.21 -2.32
CA GLU A 320 13.76 -35.20 -3.37
C GLU A 320 12.70 -34.14 -3.04
N LYS A 321 11.61 -34.53 -2.39
CA LYS A 321 10.59 -33.61 -1.86
C LYS A 321 11.15 -32.68 -0.78
N ASP A 322 12.02 -33.18 0.09
CA ASP A 322 12.66 -32.39 1.14
C ASP A 322 13.64 -31.37 0.52
N THR A 323 14.45 -31.80 -0.45
CA THR A 323 15.35 -30.93 -1.22
C THR A 323 14.59 -29.83 -1.97
N LEU A 324 13.44 -30.20 -2.54
CA LEU A 324 12.54 -29.26 -3.19
C LEU A 324 12.00 -28.24 -2.18
N ALA A 325 11.49 -28.67 -1.02
CA ALA A 325 10.97 -27.76 0.01
C ALA A 325 12.01 -26.71 0.44
N GLU A 326 13.26 -27.11 0.70
CA GLU A 326 14.34 -26.16 1.01
C GLU A 326 14.58 -25.11 -0.09
N THR A 327 14.39 -25.50 -1.34
CA THR A 327 14.51 -24.62 -2.51
C THR A 327 13.33 -23.64 -2.60
N LEU A 328 12.12 -24.10 -2.24
CA LEU A 328 10.91 -23.27 -2.25
C LEU A 328 10.91 -22.18 -1.16
N ASN A 329 11.64 -22.39 -0.06
CA ASN A 329 11.88 -21.37 0.96
C ASN A 329 12.81 -20.21 0.50
N LYS A 330 13.43 -20.32 -0.68
CA LYS A 330 14.32 -19.30 -1.26
C LYS A 330 13.60 -18.53 -2.37
N CYS A 331 14.01 -17.28 -2.60
CA CYS A 331 13.54 -16.44 -3.73
C CYS A 331 12.01 -16.30 -3.84
N GLN A 332 11.33 -16.20 -2.70
CA GLN A 332 9.91 -15.89 -2.64
C GLN A 332 9.68 -14.38 -2.84
N ASN A 333 8.51 -14.04 -3.33
CA ASN A 333 7.97 -12.70 -3.35
C ASN A 333 6.51 -12.77 -2.90
N ILE A 334 6.15 -12.01 -1.89
CA ILE A 334 4.83 -12.03 -1.27
C ILE A 334 4.14 -10.75 -1.62
N ILE A 335 2.90 -10.90 -2.05
CA ILE A 335 2.00 -9.81 -2.35
C ILE A 335 0.81 -9.97 -1.42
N SER A 336 0.63 -9.00 -0.51
CA SER A 336 -0.51 -8.97 0.39
C SER A 336 -1.42 -7.82 0.02
N PHE A 337 -2.69 -8.11 -0.23
CA PHE A 337 -3.73 -7.13 -0.50
C PHE A 337 -4.80 -7.18 0.59
N ASN A 338 -5.04 -6.03 1.21
CA ASN A 338 -6.02 -5.87 2.28
C ASN A 338 -7.23 -5.09 1.77
N PHE A 339 -8.42 -5.60 2.07
CA PHE A 339 -9.68 -4.98 1.67
C PHE A 339 -10.80 -5.30 2.67
N VAL A 340 -11.91 -4.55 2.59
CA VAL A 340 -13.11 -4.79 3.38
C VAL A 340 -14.33 -4.93 2.46
N PRO A 341 -14.98 -6.11 2.44
CA PRO A 341 -16.24 -6.29 1.75
C PRO A 341 -17.35 -5.38 2.31
N LEU A 342 -18.18 -4.85 1.42
CA LEU A 342 -19.33 -4.00 1.74
C LEU A 342 -20.65 -4.77 1.74
N SER A 343 -20.64 -5.99 1.22
CA SER A 343 -21.77 -6.91 1.14
C SER A 343 -21.34 -8.34 1.55
N GLY A 344 -22.31 -9.24 1.68
CA GLY A 344 -22.05 -10.65 1.96
C GLY A 344 -21.73 -11.00 3.43
N PRO A 345 -21.38 -12.27 3.71
CA PRO A 345 -21.12 -12.76 5.07
C PRO A 345 -19.82 -12.23 5.69
N GLU A 346 -18.92 -11.69 4.86
CA GLU A 346 -17.66 -11.07 5.28
C GLU A 346 -17.75 -9.54 5.37
N LYS A 347 -18.97 -8.99 5.27
CA LYS A 347 -19.20 -7.56 5.39
C LYS A 347 -18.56 -7.02 6.66
N HIS A 348 -17.79 -5.93 6.51
CA HIS A 348 -17.05 -5.28 7.59
C HIS A 348 -15.91 -6.10 8.21
N LYS A 349 -15.52 -7.24 7.62
CA LYS A 349 -14.30 -7.96 8.00
C LYS A 349 -13.09 -7.41 7.24
N LEU A 350 -11.93 -7.36 7.91
CA LEU A 350 -10.66 -7.06 7.28
C LEU A 350 -10.19 -8.33 6.60
N CYS A 351 -10.35 -8.42 5.28
CA CYS A 351 -9.89 -9.54 4.49
C CYS A 351 -8.48 -9.27 3.96
N THR A 352 -7.64 -10.29 4.00
CA THR A 352 -6.26 -10.28 3.51
C THR A 352 -6.08 -11.43 2.53
N ASN A 353 -5.74 -11.09 1.29
CA ASN A 353 -5.22 -12.05 0.32
C ASN A 353 -3.71 -11.98 0.31
N ILE A 354 -3.03 -13.12 0.44
CA ILE A 354 -1.58 -13.25 0.39
C ILE A 354 -1.25 -14.21 -0.75
N SER A 355 -0.61 -13.68 -1.79
CA SER A 355 -0.10 -14.46 -2.90
C SER A 355 1.40 -14.66 -2.70
N VAL A 356 1.85 -15.91 -2.76
CA VAL A 356 3.27 -16.28 -2.67
C VAL A 356 3.75 -16.60 -4.07
N MET A 357 4.52 -15.69 -4.66
CA MET A 357 5.18 -15.88 -5.95
C MET A 357 6.59 -16.43 -5.71
N HIS A 358 7.05 -17.32 -6.59
CA HIS A 358 8.39 -17.90 -6.49
C HIS A 358 9.18 -17.70 -7.78
N ASP A 359 10.43 -17.26 -7.65
CA ASP A 359 11.33 -17.06 -8.78
C ASP A 359 11.81 -18.40 -9.31
N PHE A 360 11.47 -18.67 -10.56
CA PHE A 360 11.80 -19.91 -11.25
C PHE A 360 13.31 -20.20 -11.24
N LYS A 361 14.17 -19.18 -11.17
CA LYS A 361 15.64 -19.35 -11.08
C LYS A 361 16.07 -20.16 -9.86
N ALA A 362 15.26 -20.19 -8.80
CA ALA A 362 15.58 -20.99 -7.62
C ALA A 362 15.56 -22.49 -7.93
N LEU A 363 14.91 -22.93 -9.01
CA LEU A 363 14.88 -24.34 -9.42
C LEU A 363 16.09 -24.76 -10.28
N GLU A 364 16.95 -23.83 -10.69
CA GLU A 364 18.15 -24.15 -11.48
C GLU A 364 19.05 -25.22 -10.83
N PRO A 365 19.32 -25.20 -9.51
CA PRO A 365 20.15 -26.23 -8.86
C PRO A 365 19.57 -27.64 -8.94
N ILE A 366 18.25 -27.78 -9.03
CA ILE A 366 17.56 -29.08 -9.05
C ILE A 366 17.22 -29.55 -10.47
N LYS A 367 17.46 -28.74 -11.50
CA LYS A 367 17.09 -29.03 -12.90
C LYS A 367 17.61 -30.38 -13.41
N GLY A 368 18.84 -30.75 -13.05
CA GLY A 368 19.44 -32.03 -13.46
C GLY A 368 18.88 -33.25 -12.72
N HIS A 369 18.45 -33.06 -11.48
CA HIS A 369 17.94 -34.12 -10.61
C HIS A 369 16.42 -34.33 -10.78
N LEU A 370 15.68 -33.23 -11.00
CA LEU A 370 14.22 -33.20 -11.13
C LEU A 370 13.79 -32.51 -12.44
N PRO A 371 14.19 -33.01 -13.62
CA PRO A 371 13.94 -32.34 -14.90
C PRO A 371 12.45 -32.26 -15.24
N GLN A 372 11.63 -33.24 -14.84
CA GLN A 372 10.18 -33.20 -15.05
C GLN A 372 9.53 -32.08 -14.23
N VAL A 373 9.91 -31.95 -12.95
CA VAL A 373 9.41 -30.89 -12.06
C VAL A 373 9.79 -29.52 -12.62
N TYR A 374 11.06 -29.34 -13.00
CA TYR A 374 11.53 -28.10 -13.61
C TYR A 374 10.71 -27.74 -14.86
N SER A 375 10.50 -28.70 -15.77
CA SER A 375 9.75 -28.50 -17.01
C SER A 375 8.29 -28.14 -16.77
N GLU A 376 7.59 -28.83 -15.86
CA GLU A 376 6.18 -28.55 -15.56
C GLU A 376 5.97 -27.18 -14.92
N ILE A 377 6.87 -26.77 -14.02
CA ILE A 377 6.78 -25.43 -13.42
C ILE A 377 7.18 -24.34 -14.42
N ASN A 378 8.13 -24.60 -15.31
CA ASN A 378 8.55 -23.68 -16.36
C ASN A 378 7.39 -23.25 -17.27
N LYS A 379 6.43 -24.17 -17.51
CA LYS A 379 5.21 -23.91 -18.30
C LYS A 379 4.21 -23.00 -17.57
N LYS A 380 4.23 -22.99 -16.24
CA LYS A 380 3.36 -22.16 -15.39
C LYS A 380 3.94 -20.77 -15.12
N ALA A 381 5.25 -20.60 -15.29
CA ALA A 381 5.94 -19.36 -14.96
C ALA A 381 5.83 -18.30 -16.06
N LEU A 382 5.47 -17.09 -15.65
CA LEU A 382 5.37 -15.91 -16.50
C LEU A 382 6.68 -15.14 -16.46
N VAL A 383 7.05 -14.52 -17.57
CA VAL A 383 8.27 -13.71 -17.69
C VAL A 383 7.90 -12.24 -17.67
N SER A 384 8.67 -11.43 -16.95
CA SER A 384 8.61 -9.97 -16.97
C SER A 384 9.98 -9.41 -16.60
N ASP A 385 10.11 -8.08 -16.59
CA ASP A 385 11.30 -7.39 -16.09
C ASP A 385 11.58 -7.67 -14.60
N ALA A 386 10.58 -8.08 -13.81
CA ALA A 386 10.79 -8.49 -12.41
C ALA A 386 11.38 -9.92 -12.29
N GLY A 387 11.36 -10.69 -13.38
CA GLY A 387 11.86 -12.06 -13.43
C GLY A 387 10.85 -13.06 -13.98
N LYS A 388 11.22 -14.34 -13.92
CA LYS A 388 10.37 -15.46 -14.31
C LYS A 388 9.70 -16.04 -13.07
N LEU A 389 8.44 -15.70 -12.84
CA LEU A 389 7.74 -15.96 -11.59
C LEU A 389 6.51 -16.85 -11.83
N TYR A 390 6.17 -17.66 -10.83
CA TYR A 390 4.93 -18.44 -10.82
C TYR A 390 4.28 -18.38 -9.43
N LEU A 391 2.97 -18.59 -9.37
CA LEU A 391 2.24 -18.66 -8.11
C LEU A 391 2.55 -19.98 -7.41
N LEU A 392 3.15 -19.89 -6.23
CA LEU A 392 3.44 -21.01 -5.36
C LEU A 392 2.21 -21.39 -4.53
N ASP A 393 1.57 -20.38 -3.93
CA ASP A 393 0.39 -20.56 -3.08
C ASP A 393 -0.43 -19.27 -2.98
N SER A 394 -1.70 -19.40 -2.58
CA SER A 394 -2.63 -18.29 -2.34
C SER A 394 -3.37 -18.52 -1.02
N ILE A 395 -3.16 -17.62 -0.07
CA ILE A 395 -3.70 -17.71 1.29
C ILE A 395 -4.71 -16.59 1.47
N ARG A 396 -5.87 -16.94 2.03
CA ARG A 396 -6.89 -15.96 2.43
C ARG A 396 -7.07 -16.00 3.95
N GLY A 397 -7.16 -14.82 4.56
CA GLY A 397 -7.47 -14.66 5.98
C GLY A 397 -8.44 -13.51 6.18
N TYR A 398 -9.16 -13.53 7.30
CA TYR A 398 -9.96 -12.40 7.72
C TYR A 398 -9.85 -12.16 9.21
N GLN A 399 -10.06 -10.91 9.61
CA GLN A 399 -10.18 -10.49 11.00
C GLN A 399 -11.52 -9.77 11.19
N ASN A 400 -12.19 -10.04 12.30
CA ASN A 400 -13.40 -9.31 12.66
C ASN A 400 -13.01 -7.89 13.10
N VAL A 401 -13.72 -6.89 12.61
CA VAL A 401 -13.41 -5.47 12.81
C VAL A 401 -14.59 -4.64 13.26
#